data_AF-Q8EU70-F1
#
_entry.id   AF-Q8EU70-F1
#
_cell.length_a   1.000
_cell.length_b   1.000
_cell.length_c   1.000
_cell.angle_alpha   90.00
_cell.angle_beta   90.00
_cell.angle_gamma   90.00
#
_symmetry.space_group_name_H-M   'P 1'
#
loop_
_entity.id
_entity.type
_entity.pdbx_description
1 polymer ?
#
loop_
_entity_poly.entity_id
_entity_poly.type
_entity_poly.pdbx_seq_one_letter_code
_entity_poly.pdbx_strand_id
1 'polypeptide(L)' 'MKKSNINLLIIGVIVAVIWGYFADLKNGELGWFIGRIIFIPSFVLLINNLHIFKNSDSNTNN' A
#
# COMPACT_ATOMS: atom_id res chain seq x y z
N MET A 1 0.71 9.42 11.28
CA MET A 1 1.35 9.43 9.94
C MET A 1 1.69 10.86 9.54
N LYS A 2 2.90 11.15 9.07
CA LYS A 2 3.20 12.45 8.45
C LYS A 2 2.26 12.62 7.25
N LYS A 3 1.70 13.83 7.07
CA LYS A 3 0.74 14.18 5.99
C LYS A 3 1.24 13.75 4.59
N SER A 4 2.56 13.81 4.36
CA SER A 4 3.24 13.35 3.14
C SER A 4 3.00 11.86 2.82
N ASN A 5 2.95 10.98 3.82
CA ASN A 5 2.81 9.54 3.60
C ASN A 5 1.38 9.16 3.18
N ILE A 6 0.38 9.95 3.57
CA ILE A 6 -1.02 9.69 3.22
C ILE A 6 -1.29 10.04 1.75
N ASN A 7 -0.67 11.11 1.25
CA ASN A 7 -0.76 11.48 -0.17
C ASN A 7 -0.13 10.40 -1.05
N LEU A 8 1.02 9.85 -0.63
CA LEU A 8 1.70 8.78 -1.36
C LEU A 8 0.84 7.50 -1.42
N LEU A 9 0.18 7.15 -0.31
CA LEU A 9 -0.74 6.01 -0.25
C LEU A 9 -1.93 6.21 -1.18
N ILE A 10 -2.55 7.39 -1.18
CA ILE A 10 -3.69 7.71 -2.05
C ILE A 10 -3.29 7.58 -3.53
N ILE A 11 -2.14 8.15 -3.91
CA ILE A 11 -1.62 8.04 -5.28
C ILE A 11 -1.39 6.58 -5.65
N GLY A 12 -0.78 5.80 -4.76
CA GLY A 12 -0.54 4.36 -4.97
C GLY A 12 -1.83 3.56 -5.17
N VAL A 13 -2.88 3.87 -4.40
CA VAL A 13 -4.20 3.22 -4.55
C VAL A 13 -4.85 3.60 -5.88
N ILE A 14 -4.79 4.86 -6.31
CA ILE A 14 -5.33 5.29 -7.61
C ILE A 14 -4.65 4.55 -8.75
N VAL A 15 -3.31 4.46 -8.73
CA VAL A 15 -2.55 3.72 -9.75
C VAL A 15 -2.93 2.24 -9.74
N ALA A 16 -3.05 1.63 -8.56
CA ALA A 16 -3.43 0.23 -8.42
C ALA A 16 -4.83 -0.06 -8.97
N VAL A 17 -5.78 0.86 -8.77
CA VAL A 17 -7.15 0.76 -9.30
C VAL A 17 -7.15 0.86 -10.83
N ILE A 18 -6.47 1.86 -11.39
CA ILE A 18 -6.40 2.05 -12.85
C ILE A 18 -5.73 0.83 -13.49
N TRP A 19 -4.59 0.40 -12.95
CA TRP A 19 -3.87 -0.76 -13.48
C TRP A 19 -4.67 -2.05 -13.34
N GLY A 20 -5.26 -2.30 -12.17
CA GLY A 20 -6.08 -3.49 -11.92
C GLY A 20 -7.32 -3.54 -12.82
N TYR A 21 -7.88 -2.40 -13.21
CA TYR A 21 -8.96 -2.38 -14.19
C TYR A 21 -8.54 -2.99 -15.53
N PHE A 22 -7.38 -2.59 -16.05
CA PHE A 22 -6.86 -3.09 -17.32
C PHE A 22 -6.31 -4.51 -17.25
N ALA A 23 -5.67 -4.87 -16.14
CA ALA A 23 -5.02 -6.17 -15.96
C ALA A 23 -5.98 -7.27 -15.52
N ASP A 24 -6.90 -6.96 -14.61
CA ASP A 24 -7.74 -7.96 -13.96
C ASP A 24 -9.19 -7.85 -14.49
N LEU A 25 -9.80 -6.65 -14.39
CA LEU A 25 -11.23 -6.47 -14.70
C LEU A 25 -11.56 -6.66 -16.18
N LYS A 26 -10.69 -6.18 -17.07
CA LYS A 26 -10.82 -6.35 -18.53
C LYS A 26 -10.81 -7.83 -18.94
N ASN A 27 -10.16 -8.68 -18.16
CA ASN A 27 -10.07 -10.12 -18.39
C ASN A 27 -11.15 -10.92 -17.62
N GLY A 28 -12.07 -10.23 -16.92
CA GLY A 28 -13.13 -10.85 -16.12
C GLY A 28 -12.67 -11.35 -14.75
N GLU A 29 -11.44 -11.06 -14.33
CA GLU A 29 -10.85 -11.53 -13.08
C GLU A 29 -11.22 -10.65 -11.88
N LEU A 30 -12.51 -10.62 -11.55
CA LEU A 30 -13.04 -9.76 -10.48
C LEU A 30 -12.38 -10.03 -9.13
N GLY A 31 -12.09 -11.31 -8.82
CA GLY A 31 -11.45 -11.71 -7.57
C GLY A 31 -10.03 -11.14 -7.41
N TRP A 32 -9.23 -11.16 -8.48
CA TRP A 32 -7.88 -10.58 -8.48
C TRP A 32 -7.93 -9.06 -8.32
N PHE A 33 -8.89 -8.39 -8.97
CA PHE A 33 -9.09 -6.96 -8.82
C PHE A 33 -9.42 -6.56 -7.38
N ILE A 34 -10.40 -7.22 -6.76
CA ILE A 34 -10.78 -6.99 -5.35
C ILE A 34 -9.58 -7.28 -4.43
N GLY A 35 -8.89 -8.40 -4.68
CA GLY A 35 -7.69 -8.77 -3.92
C GLY A 35 -6.63 -7.67 -3.96
N ARG A 36 -6.38 -7.09 -5.13
CA ARG A 36 -5.42 -6.00 -5.32
C ARG A 36 -5.82 -4.72 -4.59
N ILE A 37 -7.10 -4.34 -4.66
CA ILE A 37 -7.62 -3.14 -3.97
C ILE A 37 -7.46 -3.25 -2.45
N ILE A 38 -7.63 -4.44 -1.88
CA ILE A 38 -7.48 -4.65 -0.43
C ILE A 38 -6.01 -4.82 -0.04
N PHE A 39 -5.25 -5.56 -0.84
CA PHE A 39 -3.86 -5.91 -0.53
C PHE A 39 -2.93 -4.70 -0.56
N ILE A 40 -2.99 -3.86 -1.60
CA ILE A 40 -2.09 -2.71 -1.78
C ILE A 40 -2.09 -1.78 -0.56
N PRO A 41 -3.23 -1.22 -0.10
CA PRO A 41 -3.25 -0.33 1.06
C PRO A 41 -2.82 -1.04 2.35
N SER A 42 -3.22 -2.31 2.52
CA SER A 42 -2.81 -3.11 3.68
C SER A 42 -1.29 -3.33 3.73
N PHE A 43 -0.68 -3.60 2.58
CA PHE A 43 0.76 -3.79 2.43
C PHE A 43 1.54 -2.49 2.70
N VAL A 44 1.05 -1.35 2.20
CA VAL A 44 1.66 -0.04 2.47
C VAL A 44 1.60 0.29 3.97
N LEU A 45 0.48 0.02 4.64
CA LEU A 45 0.36 0.19 6.08
C LEU A 45 1.33 -0.71 6.86
N LEU A 46 1.46 -1.97 6.44
CA LEU A 46 2.38 -2.93 7.04
C LEU A 46 3.83 -2.44 6.94
N ILE A 47 4.27 -2.03 5.74
CA ILE A 47 5.64 -1.51 5.54
C ILE A 47 5.87 -0.25 6.38
N ASN A 48 4.91 0.67 6.42
CA ASN A 48 5.04 1.87 7.24
C ASN A 48 5.22 1.53 8.73
N ASN A 49 4.50 0.52 9.24
CA ASN A 49 4.64 0.06 10.61
C ASN A 49 5.98 -0.66 10.85
N LEU A 50 6.48 -1.45 9.90
CA LEU A 50 7.80 -2.08 10.01
C LEU A 50 8.94 -1.06 10.07
N HIS A 51 8.84 0.05 9.34
CA HIS A 51 9.83 1.12 9.40
C HIS A 51 9.87 1.83 10.76
N ILE A 52 8.76 1.81 11.52
CA ILE A 52 8.70 2.34 12.88
C ILE A 52 9.50 1.45 13.84
N PHE A 53 9.35 0.12 13.72
CA PHE A 53 10.11 -0.82 14.55
C PHE A 53 11.62 -0.71 14.32
N LYS A 54 12.04 -0.67 13.04
CA LYS A 54 13.46 -0.57 12.69
C LYS A 54 14.14 0.71 13.19
N ASN A 55 13.43 1.84 13.28
CA ASN A 55 13.99 3.08 13.83
C ASN A 55 14.00 3.10 15.36
N SER A 56 13.12 2.33 16.02
CA SER A 56 13.04 2.28 17.48
C SER A 56 14.31 1.68 18.09
N ASP A 57 14.88 0.67 17.45
CA ASP A 57 16.09 -0.03 17.91
C ASP A 57 17.36 0.83 17.76
N SER A 58 17.40 1.76 16.81
CA SER A 58 18.55 2.67 16.63
C SER A 58 18.61 3.81 17.64
N ASN A 59 17.48 4.16 18.27
CA ASN A 59 17.40 5.29 19.20
C ASN A 59 17.58 4.89 20.67
N THR A 60 17.62 3.58 20.97
CA THR A 60 17.88 3.05 22.32
C THR A 60 19.37 2.82 22.61
N ASN A 61 20.23 3.00 21.60
CA ASN A 61 21.68 2.76 21.69
C ASN A 61 22.52 4.06 21.61
N ASN A 62 21.88 5.23 21.69
CA ASN A 62 22.51 6.55 21.79
C ASN A 62 22.10 7.22 23.09
#